data_AF-A0ABD6YJN2-F1
#
_entry.id   AF-A0ABD6YJN2-F1
#
_cell.length_a   1.000
_cell.length_b   1.000
_cell.length_c   1.000
_cell.angle_alpha   90.00
_cell.angle_beta   90.00
_cell.angle_gamma   90.00
#
_symmetry.space_group_name_H-M   'P 1'
#
loop_
_entity.id
_entity.type
_entity.pdbx_description
1 polymer ?
#
loop_
_entity_poly.entity_id
_entity_poly.type
_entity_poly.pdbx_seq_one_letter_code
_entity_poly.pdbx_strand_id
1 'polypeptide(L)'
;MHEWKQFLDNLQDDDPVKFSAIKVCKLQKKDENKILIKVPSEAAKSEFETVRKDFLSVFQRKVNNFHIKSKYVEDETLQKEIITKRKLFDKFAEKNPILKELDDLMKFDFS
;
A
#
# COMPACT_ATOMS: atom_id res chain seq x y z
N MET A 1 1.82 4.67 12.30
CA MET A 1 0.51 4.99 12.89
C MET A 1 -0.20 3.68 13.15
N HIS A 2 -0.58 3.37 14.39
CA HIS A 2 -1.11 2.07 14.77
C HIS A 2 -2.57 1.91 14.31
N GLU A 3 -3.32 3.00 14.36
CA GLU A 3 -4.72 3.12 13.97
C GLU A 3 -4.94 2.83 12.48
N TRP A 4 -4.02 3.30 11.63
CA TRP A 4 -4.06 2.99 10.20
C TRP A 4 -3.85 1.51 9.92
N LYS A 5 -2.93 0.84 10.65
CA LYS A 5 -2.73 -0.59 10.50
C LYS A 5 -3.97 -1.37 10.92
N GLN A 6 -4.53 -1.04 12.07
CA GLN A 6 -5.76 -1.67 12.55
C GLN A 6 -6.93 -1.48 11.57
N PHE A 7 -7.05 -0.31 10.95
CA PHE A 7 -8.05 -0.07 9.91
C PHE A 7 -7.81 -0.95 8.67
N LEU A 8 -6.55 -1.09 8.23
CA LEU A 8 -6.20 -1.96 7.12
C LEU A 8 -6.45 -3.44 7.42
N ASP A 9 -6.16 -3.90 8.64
CA ASP A 9 -6.40 -5.28 9.06
C ASP A 9 -7.90 -5.60 9.02
N ASN A 10 -8.75 -4.71 9.56
CA ASN A 10 -10.20 -4.86 9.48
C ASN A 10 -10.70 -4.83 8.02
N LEU A 11 -10.17 -3.92 7.21
CA LEU A 11 -10.56 -3.81 5.80
C LEU A 11 -10.12 -5.02 4.98
N GLN A 12 -9.05 -5.70 5.37
CA GLN A 12 -8.61 -6.92 4.70
C GLN A 12 -9.65 -8.03 4.82
N ASP A 13 -10.36 -8.11 5.96
CA ASP A 13 -11.41 -9.10 6.19
C ASP A 13 -12.76 -8.66 5.57
N ASP A 14 -13.10 -7.37 5.67
CA ASP A 14 -14.38 -6.83 5.16
C ASP A 14 -14.40 -6.67 3.63
N ASP A 15 -13.34 -6.09 3.05
CA ASP A 15 -13.25 -5.78 1.62
C ASP A 15 -11.79 -5.91 1.11
N PRO A 16 -11.36 -7.14 0.73
CA PRO A 16 -10.01 -7.43 0.27
C PRO A 16 -9.60 -6.64 -0.99
N VAL A 17 -10.57 -6.22 -1.81
CA VAL A 17 -10.36 -5.45 -3.04
C VAL A 17 -9.93 -4.04 -2.68
N LYS A 18 -10.71 -3.36 -1.83
CA LYS A 18 -10.34 -2.02 -1.33
C LYS A 18 -9.04 -2.06 -0.54
N PHE A 19 -8.86 -3.06 0.32
CA PHE A 19 -7.59 -3.26 1.03
C PHE A 19 -6.41 -3.30 0.06
N SER A 20 -6.52 -4.08 -1.02
CA SER A 20 -5.44 -4.21 -2.00
C SER A 20 -5.15 -2.90 -2.74
N ALA A 21 -6.16 -2.06 -2.98
CA ALA A 21 -6.00 -0.76 -3.62
C ALA A 21 -5.31 0.27 -2.72
N ILE A 22 -5.59 0.25 -1.40
CA ILE A 22 -5.12 1.29 -0.49
C ILE A 22 -3.93 0.88 0.40
N LYS A 23 -3.61 -0.42 0.53
CA LYS A 23 -2.51 -0.92 1.40
C LYS A 23 -1.14 -0.31 1.07
N VAL A 24 -1.01 0.18 -0.16
CA VAL A 24 0.18 0.84 -0.71
C VAL A 24 0.36 2.26 -0.18
N CYS A 25 -0.72 2.87 0.32
CA CYS A 25 -0.72 4.21 0.87
C CYS A 25 -0.14 4.21 2.29
N LYS A 26 0.65 5.23 2.62
CA LYS A 26 1.24 5.39 3.95
C LYS A 26 0.73 6.65 4.63
N LEU A 27 0.25 6.50 5.86
CA LEU A 27 -0.14 7.62 6.72
C LEU A 27 0.98 7.99 7.67
N GLN A 28 1.32 9.28 7.70
CA GLN A 28 2.30 9.87 8.59
C GLN A 28 1.68 11.04 9.36
N LYS A 29 1.76 11.00 10.69
CA LYS A 29 1.48 12.19 11.52
C LYS A 29 2.60 13.21 11.27
N LYS A 30 2.25 14.43 10.83
CA LYS A 30 3.22 15.52 10.63
C LYS A 30 3.16 16.57 11.73
N ASP A 31 1.99 16.75 12.32
CA ASP A 31 1.68 17.78 13.30
C ASP A 31 0.59 17.26 14.25
N GLU A 32 0.20 18.02 15.27
CA GLU A 32 -0.92 17.66 16.15
C GLU A 32 -2.23 17.53 15.38
N ASN A 33 -2.47 18.44 14.43
CA ASN A 33 -3.70 18.54 13.65
C ASN A 33 -3.50 18.20 12.17
N LYS A 34 -2.36 17.60 11.79
CA LYS A 34 -2.07 17.31 10.38
C LYS A 34 -1.57 15.89 10.19
N ILE A 35 -2.25 15.19 9.29
CA ILE A 35 -1.82 13.92 8.75
C ILE A 35 -1.41 14.10 7.29
N LEU A 36 -0.35 13.40 6.92
CA LEU A 36 0.15 13.36 5.56
C LEU A 36 -0.09 11.96 5.01
N ILE A 37 -0.74 11.89 3.86
CA ILE A 37 -1.09 10.67 3.18
C ILE A 37 -0.20 10.59 1.95
N LYS A 38 0.70 9.62 1.97
CA LYS A 38 1.56 9.32 0.84
C LYS A 38 0.85 8.34 -0.08
N VAL A 39 0.70 8.73 -1.34
CA VAL A 39 0.01 7.95 -2.37
C VAL A 39 0.96 7.68 -3.53
N PRO A 40 0.99 6.46 -4.11
CA PRO A 40 1.88 6.15 -5.22
C PRO A 40 1.41 6.68 -6.58
N SER A 41 0.14 7.06 -6.70
CA SER A 41 -0.48 7.55 -7.94
C SER A 41 -1.82 8.24 -7.65
N GLU A 42 -2.34 8.98 -8.63
CA GLU A 42 -3.66 9.61 -8.53
C GLU A 42 -4.79 8.57 -8.46
N ALA A 43 -4.63 7.38 -9.08
CA ALA A 43 -5.58 6.29 -8.95
C ALA A 43 -5.66 5.80 -7.49
N ALA A 44 -4.52 5.56 -6.84
CA ALA A 44 -4.48 5.16 -5.43
C ALA A 44 -5.04 6.25 -4.50
N LYS A 45 -4.90 7.53 -4.87
CA LYS A 45 -5.54 8.64 -4.17
C LYS A 45 -7.06 8.62 -4.30
N SER A 46 -7.58 8.34 -5.50
CA SER A 46 -9.02 8.22 -5.73
C SER A 46 -9.61 7.08 -4.90
N GLU A 47 -8.97 5.92 -4.91
CA GLU A 47 -9.34 4.78 -4.07
C GLU A 47 -9.30 5.12 -2.58
N PHE A 48 -8.25 5.83 -2.14
CA PHE A 48 -8.13 6.27 -0.75
C PHE A 48 -9.25 7.23 -0.34
N GLU A 49 -9.68 8.16 -1.20
CA GLU A 49 -10.79 9.09 -0.89
C GLU A 49 -12.10 8.34 -0.59
N THR A 50 -12.32 7.16 -1.19
CA THR A 50 -13.54 6.36 -0.92
C THR A 50 -13.60 5.87 0.54
N VAL A 51 -12.46 5.51 1.13
CA VAL A 51 -12.35 4.99 2.50
C VAL A 51 -11.98 6.07 3.52
N ARG A 52 -11.52 7.23 3.04
CA ARG A 52 -11.02 8.33 3.87
C ARG A 52 -12.04 8.77 4.90
N LYS A 53 -13.31 8.93 4.50
CA LYS A 53 -14.37 9.41 5.39
C LYS A 53 -14.56 8.46 6.57
N ASP A 54 -14.60 7.16 6.29
CA ASP A 54 -14.80 6.13 7.30
C ASP A 54 -13.62 6.09 8.27
N PHE A 55 -12.40 6.05 7.74
CA PHE A 55 -11.18 6.10 8.56
C PHE A 55 -11.10 7.37 9.41
N LEU A 56 -11.26 8.55 8.81
CA LEU A 56 -11.12 9.82 9.52
C LEU A 56 -12.19 10.00 10.60
N SER A 57 -13.43 9.54 10.35
CA SER A 57 -14.49 9.65 11.35
C SER A 57 -14.17 8.86 12.62
N VAL A 58 -13.66 7.63 12.48
CA VAL A 58 -13.25 6.78 13.60
C VAL A 58 -12.00 7.37 14.26
N PHE A 59 -11.03 7.80 13.47
CA PHE A 59 -9.77 8.35 13.96
C PHE A 59 -9.99 9.64 14.78
N GLN A 60 -10.73 10.60 14.25
CA GLN A 60 -11.04 11.88 14.92
C GLN A 60 -11.76 11.68 16.25
N ARG A 61 -12.73 10.74 16.31
CA ARG A 61 -13.42 10.38 17.55
C ARG A 61 -12.47 9.74 18.56
N LYS A 62 -11.56 8.86 18.11
CA LYS A 62 -10.59 8.18 18.96
C LYS A 62 -9.57 9.15 19.57
N VAL A 63 -9.12 10.15 18.81
CA VAL A 63 -8.16 11.15 19.28
C VAL A 63 -8.81 12.41 19.87
N ASN A 64 -10.14 12.44 19.96
CA ASN A 64 -10.95 13.59 20.37
C ASN A 64 -10.54 14.91 19.69
N ASN A 65 -10.22 14.84 18.40
CA ASN A 65 -9.72 15.98 17.62
C ASN A 65 -10.38 16.01 16.24
N PHE A 66 -11.31 16.94 16.08
CA PHE A 66 -12.09 17.11 14.86
C PHE A 66 -11.46 18.12 13.87
N HIS A 67 -10.34 18.74 14.24
CA HIS A 67 -9.62 19.71 13.41
C HIS A 67 -8.50 19.09 12.57
N ILE A 68 -8.41 17.76 12.53
CA ILE A 68 -7.39 17.04 11.76
C ILE A 68 -7.56 17.33 10.27
N LYS A 69 -6.52 17.91 9.67
CA LYS A 69 -6.40 18.15 8.23
C LYS A 69 -5.53 17.06 7.59
N SER A 70 -5.97 16.55 6.46
CA SER A 70 -5.23 15.57 5.65
C SER A 70 -4.63 16.25 4.42
N LYS A 71 -3.33 16.02 4.16
CA LYS A 71 -2.65 16.48 2.94
C LYS A 71 -2.10 15.29 2.18
N TYR A 72 -2.33 15.27 0.87
CA TYR A 72 -1.78 14.27 -0.03
C TYR A 72 -0.39 14.67 -0.51
N VAL A 73 0.49 13.68 -0.60
CA VAL A 73 1.80 13.79 -1.24
C VAL A 73 2.00 12.57 -2.11
N GLU A 74 2.35 12.80 -3.37
CA GLU A 74 2.74 11.73 -4.28
C GLU A 74 4.11 11.20 -3.90
N ASP A 75 4.22 9.88 -3.81
CA ASP A 75 5.45 9.17 -3.47
C ASP A 75 5.55 7.89 -4.30
N GLU A 76 6.15 8.02 -5.48
CA GLU A 76 6.34 6.92 -6.44
C GLU A 76 7.21 5.78 -5.88
N THR A 77 7.98 6.02 -4.82
CA THR A 77 8.79 4.97 -4.19
C THR A 77 7.93 3.90 -3.53
N LEU A 78 6.67 4.20 -3.19
CA LEU A 78 5.72 3.25 -2.64
C LEU A 78 5.30 2.18 -3.66
N GLN A 79 5.29 2.50 -4.95
CA GLN A 79 5.08 1.52 -6.02
C GLN A 79 6.23 0.50 -6.09
N LYS A 80 7.46 0.92 -5.76
CA LYS A 80 8.66 0.05 -5.74
C LYS A 80 8.69 -0.90 -4.55
N GLU A 81 7.91 -0.69 -3.49
CA GLU A 81 7.82 -1.66 -2.37
C GLU A 81 6.99 -2.90 -2.75
N ILE A 82 6.13 -2.83 -3.77
CA ILE A 82 5.36 -3.97 -4.30
C ILE A 82 6.23 -4.78 -5.29
N ILE A 83 7.45 -5.15 -4.88
CA ILE A 83 8.18 -6.20 -5.61
C ILE A 83 7.56 -7.52 -5.15
N THR A 84 6.69 -8.09 -5.97
CA THR A 84 6.19 -9.45 -5.75
C THR A 84 7.35 -10.44 -5.76
N LYS A 85 7.19 -11.60 -5.11
CA LYS A 85 8.22 -12.66 -5.15
C LYS A 85 8.65 -12.99 -6.58
N ARG A 86 7.72 -12.97 -7.54
CA ARG A 86 8.01 -13.14 -8.97
C ARG A 86 8.87 -12.00 -9.53
N LYS A 87 8.49 -10.74 -9.34
CA LYS A 87 9.32 -9.59 -9.78
C LYS A 87 10.69 -9.55 -9.10
N LEU A 88 10.78 -10.03 -7.86
CA LEU A 88 12.05 -10.15 -7.15
C LEU A 88 12.91 -11.22 -7.81
N PHE A 89 12.34 -12.39 -8.06
CA PHE A 89 12.98 -13.48 -8.78
C PHE A 89 13.46 -13.04 -10.17
N ASP A 90 12.61 -12.37 -10.95
CA ASP A 90 12.96 -11.89 -12.29
C ASP A 90 14.18 -10.94 -12.24
N LYS A 91 14.25 -10.02 -11.26
CA LYS A 91 15.42 -9.15 -11.04
C LYS A 91 16.69 -9.92 -10.67
N PHE A 92 16.58 -11.04 -9.95
CA PHE A 92 17.73 -11.88 -9.62
C PHE A 92 18.15 -12.76 -10.79
N ALA A 93 17.18 -13.25 -11.58
CA ALA A 93 17.42 -14.03 -12.79
C ALA A 93 18.09 -13.20 -13.90
N GLU A 94 17.78 -11.89 -14.00
CA GLU A 94 18.50 -10.97 -14.90
C GLU A 94 19.99 -10.86 -14.58
N LYS A 95 20.37 -11.01 -13.30
CA LYS A 95 21.77 -10.88 -12.84
C LYS A 95 22.50 -12.21 -12.73
N ASN A 96 21.77 -13.32 -12.55
CA ASN A 96 22.33 -14.64 -12.37
C ASN A 96 21.91 -15.57 -13.52
N PRO A 97 22.79 -15.83 -14.50
CA PRO A 97 22.46 -16.65 -15.67
C PRO A 97 22.03 -18.09 -15.29
N ILE A 98 22.56 -18.65 -14.21
CA ILE A 98 22.20 -20.00 -13.73
C ILE A 98 20.75 -20.02 -13.22
N LEU A 99 20.33 -18.96 -12.52
CA LEU A 99 18.97 -18.86 -12.00
C LEU A 99 17.95 -18.71 -13.14
N LYS A 100 18.34 -18.04 -14.23
CA LYS A 100 17.54 -17.91 -15.45
C LYS A 100 17.41 -19.25 -16.18
N GLU A 101 18.50 -19.99 -16.35
CA GLU A 101 18.48 -21.33 -16.94
C GLU A 101 17.58 -22.31 -16.16
N LEU A 102 17.58 -22.23 -14.83
CA LEU A 102 16.69 -23.04 -14.00
C LEU A 102 15.20 -22.67 -14.19
N ASP A 103 14.85 -21.38 -14.30
CA ASP A 103 13.48 -20.92 -14.58
C ASP A 103 13.02 -21.39 -15.97
N ASP A 104 13.92 -21.34 -16.95
CA ASP A 104 13.61 -21.77 -18.31
C ASP A 104 13.47 -23.31 -18.40
N LEU A 105 14.29 -24.07 -17.67
CA LEU A 105 14.18 -25.53 -17.57
C LEU A 105 12.88 -25.97 -16.89
N MET A 106 12.48 -25.33 -15.79
CA MET A 106 11.23 -25.67 -15.08
C MET A 106 9.96 -25.30 -15.88
N LYS A 107 10.02 -24.36 -16.82
CA LYS A 107 8.88 -24.05 -17.71
C LYS A 107 8.65 -25.12 -18.77
N PHE A 108 9.67 -25.91 -19.12
CA PHE A 108 9.55 -26.98 -20.12
C PHE A 108 8.84 -28.24 -19.58
N ASP A 109 8.88 -28.50 -18.27
CA ASP A 109 8.29 -29.70 -17.65
C ASP A 109 6.75 -29.67 -17.50
N PHE A 110 6.07 -28.63 -18.00
CA PHE A 110 4.60 -28.52 -17.97
C PHE A 110 3.93 -28.62 -19.35
N SER A 111 4.61 -29.19 -20.36
CA SER A 111 3.99 -29.56 -21.64
C SER A 111 3.51 -31.01 -21.66
#